data_AF-Q4BZT5-F1
#
_entry.id   AF-Q4BZT5-F1
#
_cell.length_a   1.000
_cell.length_b   1.000
_cell.length_c   1.000
_cell.angle_alpha   90.00
_cell.angle_beta   90.00
_cell.angle_gamma   90.00
#
_symmetry.space_group_name_H-M   'P 1'
#
loop_
_entity.id
_entity.type
_entity.pdbx_description
1 polymer ?
#
loop_
_entity_poly.entity_id
_entity_poly.type
_entity_poly.pdbx_seq_one_letter_code
_entity_poly.pdbx_strand_id
1 'polypeptide(L)'
;MKSNIIISAPHIIVPNNYWTPLLGETLRDAGLITEAQLQTVLRDKQEYKEQKVGEILALRGWLKQETVDFFAEEWTRCLEQGAKYPIGEYLKQAALLNQENIEYILYIQKRLPMKFGKIAVNEGLLKKRTVNFFLENLFCQPSIDIIFLT
;
A
#
# COMPACT_ATOMS: atom_id res chain seq x y z
N MET A 1 -30.48 -6.44 15.03
CA MET A 1 -29.00 -6.55 15.03
C MET A 1 -28.62 -7.36 13.80
N LYS A 2 -28.03 -6.73 12.77
CA LYS A 2 -27.48 -7.46 11.62
C LYS A 2 -26.14 -8.08 12.04
N SER A 3 -25.99 -9.38 11.83
CA SER A 3 -24.80 -10.14 12.22
C SER A 3 -23.62 -9.80 11.30
N ASN A 4 -22.50 -9.32 11.87
CA ASN A 4 -21.25 -8.97 11.18
C ASN A 4 -20.30 -10.17 11.09
N ILE A 5 -20.74 -11.30 10.51
CA ILE A 5 -19.96 -12.54 10.49
C ILE A 5 -20.06 -13.19 9.10
N ILE A 6 -18.91 -13.61 8.55
CA ILE A 6 -18.81 -14.49 7.38
C ILE A 6 -18.35 -15.87 7.85
N ILE A 7 -18.97 -16.93 7.35
CA ILE A 7 -18.61 -18.33 7.67
C ILE A 7 -17.68 -18.84 6.56
N SER A 8 -16.43 -19.18 6.89
CA SER A 8 -15.53 -19.93 6.02
C SER A 8 -15.24 -21.31 6.61
N ALA A 9 -15.11 -22.35 5.77
CA ALA A 9 -14.81 -23.72 6.20
C ALA A 9 -13.28 -23.92 6.32
N PRO A 10 -12.75 -24.54 7.40
CA PRO A 10 -13.39 -25.01 8.61
C PRO A 10 -13.49 -23.88 9.67
N HIS A 11 -14.73 -23.61 10.09
CA HIS A 11 -15.19 -22.90 11.30
C HIS A 11 -14.22 -21.95 12.05
N ILE A 12 -13.63 -20.97 11.38
CA ILE A 12 -13.09 -19.79 12.08
C ILE A 12 -14.17 -18.70 11.99
N ILE A 13 -14.70 -18.29 13.14
CA ILE A 13 -15.58 -17.12 13.23
C ILE A 13 -14.66 -15.89 13.16
N VAL A 14 -14.61 -15.30 11.97
CA VAL A 14 -13.79 -14.13 11.66
C VAL A 14 -14.71 -12.90 11.70
N PRO A 15 -14.67 -12.04 12.73
CA PRO A 15 -15.49 -10.84 12.74
C PRO A 15 -15.14 -9.92 11.55
N ASN A 16 -16.13 -9.21 11.03
CA ASN A 16 -16.05 -8.45 9.76
C ASN A 16 -14.97 -7.34 9.68
N ASN A 17 -14.20 -7.14 10.76
CA ASN A 17 -13.04 -6.24 10.87
C ASN A 17 -11.68 -6.96 10.74
N TYR A 18 -11.66 -8.26 10.39
CA TYR A 18 -10.44 -9.08 10.36
C TYR A 18 -9.54 -8.96 9.13
N TRP A 19 -9.93 -8.17 8.13
CA TRP A 19 -9.12 -7.99 6.92
C TRP A 19 -8.49 -6.60 6.85
N THR A 20 -7.94 -6.10 7.97
CA THR A 20 -6.88 -5.11 7.90
C THR A 20 -5.57 -5.86 7.65
N PRO A 21 -5.03 -5.88 6.41
CA PRO A 21 -3.77 -6.56 6.16
C PRO A 21 -2.69 -5.98 7.07
N LEU A 22 -1.90 -6.87 7.68
CA LEU A 22 -0.86 -6.46 8.62
C LEU A 22 0.10 -5.52 7.91
N LEU A 23 0.52 -4.44 8.58
CA LEU A 23 1.38 -3.40 7.98
C LEU A 23 2.57 -3.98 7.21
N GLY A 24 3.26 -4.98 7.78
CA GLY A 24 4.40 -5.62 7.13
C GLY A 24 4.06 -6.36 5.84
N GLU A 25 2.90 -7.04 5.79
CA GLU A 25 2.43 -7.73 4.58
C GLU A 25 2.03 -6.72 3.50
N THR A 26 1.31 -5.66 3.88
CA THR A 26 0.95 -4.55 2.99
C THR A 26 2.20 -3.92 2.35
N LEU A 27 3.23 -3.63 3.14
CA LEU A 27 4.50 -3.07 2.66
C LEU A 27 5.26 -4.04 1.74
N ARG A 28 5.25 -5.35 2.05
CA ARG A 28 5.84 -6.39 1.18
C ARG A 28 5.08 -6.48 -0.14
N ASP A 29 3.75 -6.46 -0.08
CA ASP A 29 2.89 -6.62 -1.24
C ASP A 29 3.01 -5.42 -2.19
N ALA A 30 3.19 -4.22 -1.63
CA ALA A 30 3.59 -3.01 -2.33
C ALA A 30 5.03 -3.05 -2.90
N GLY A 31 5.82 -4.08 -2.60
CA GLY A 31 7.21 -4.22 -3.04
C GLY A 31 8.20 -3.26 -2.38
N LEU A 32 7.80 -2.65 -1.26
CA LEU A 32 8.61 -1.69 -0.50
C LEU A 32 9.62 -2.43 0.38
N ILE A 33 9.26 -3.61 0.88
CA ILE A 33 10.17 -4.53 1.56
C ILE A 33 10.14 -5.91 0.88
N THR A 34 11.17 -6.71 1.15
CA THR A 34 11.23 -8.12 0.74
C THR A 34 10.66 -9.03 1.83
N GLU A 35 10.31 -10.26 1.46
CA GLU A 35 9.92 -11.28 2.44
C GLU A 35 11.04 -11.53 3.46
N ALA A 36 12.30 -11.56 3.04
CA ALA A 36 13.44 -11.71 3.95
C ALA A 36 13.55 -10.57 4.98
N GLN A 37 13.31 -9.33 4.54
CA GLN A 37 13.26 -8.17 5.45
C GLN A 37 12.09 -8.28 6.43
N LEU A 38 10.90 -8.69 5.96
CA LEU A 38 9.74 -8.92 6.82
C LEU A 38 10.04 -9.98 7.89
N GLN A 39 10.60 -11.14 7.50
CA GLN A 39 10.97 -12.19 8.44
C GLN A 39 12.03 -11.73 9.45
N THR A 40 12.98 -10.89 9.03
CA THR A 40 13.98 -10.30 9.94
C THR A 40 13.31 -9.40 10.98
N VAL A 41 12.42 -8.49 10.55
CA VAL A 41 11.69 -7.61 11.48
C VAL A 41 10.80 -8.39 12.44
N LEU A 42 10.14 -9.45 11.97
CA LEU A 42 9.32 -10.30 12.83
C LEU A 42 10.15 -11.02 13.90
N ARG A 43 11.38 -11.43 13.57
CA ARG A 43 12.34 -11.97 14.54
C ARG A 43 12.77 -10.90 15.55
N ASP A 44 13.18 -9.72 15.08
CA ASP A 44 13.59 -8.62 15.96
C ASP A 44 12.49 -8.26 16.97
N LYS A 45 11.23 -8.25 16.53
CA LYS A 45 10.07 -7.96 17.37
C LYS A 45 9.88 -9.00 18.49
N GLN A 46 10.30 -10.25 18.30
CA GLN A 46 10.26 -11.26 19.37
C GLN A 46 11.27 -10.95 20.48
N GLU A 47 12.41 -10.37 20.12
CA GLU A 47 13.48 -9.95 21.04
C GLU A 47 13.15 -8.61 21.72
N TYR A 48 12.54 -7.67 20.97
CA TYR A 48 12.21 -6.31 21.42
C TYR A 48 10.71 -6.03 21.33
N LYS A 49 9.94 -6.62 22.26
CA LYS A 49 8.46 -6.67 22.23
C LYS A 49 7.75 -5.33 22.14
N GLU A 50 8.39 -4.23 22.54
CA GLU A 50 7.78 -2.90 22.57
C GLU A 50 7.80 -2.19 21.22
N GLN A 51 8.68 -2.60 20.29
CA GLN A 51 8.81 -1.93 18.99
C GLN A 51 7.76 -2.40 17.97
N LYS A 52 7.18 -1.44 17.24
CA LYS A 52 6.29 -1.74 16.13
C LYS A 52 7.09 -2.15 14.89
N VAL A 53 6.48 -2.99 14.03
CA VAL A 53 7.09 -3.45 12.77
C VAL A 53 7.55 -2.27 11.91
N GLY A 54 6.73 -1.23 11.81
CA GLY A 54 7.06 -0.01 11.07
C GLY A 54 8.28 0.73 11.62
N GLU A 55 8.36 0.86 12.94
CA GLU A 55 9.49 1.53 13.62
C GLU A 55 10.79 0.75 13.38
N ILE A 56 10.77 -0.59 13.44
CA ILE A 56 11.95 -1.41 13.16
C ILE A 56 12.41 -1.23 11.71
N LEU A 57 11.48 -1.18 10.75
CA LEU A 57 11.80 -0.94 9.33
C LEU A 57 12.46 0.43 9.10
N ALA A 58 11.99 1.46 9.79
CA ALA A 58 12.55 2.81 9.73
C ALA A 58 13.91 2.90 10.43
N LEU A 59 14.05 2.33 11.63
CA LEU A 59 15.29 2.28 12.40
C LEU A 59 16.42 1.55 11.64
N ARG A 60 16.07 0.52 10.87
CA ARG A 60 17.02 -0.21 10.01
C ARG A 60 17.35 0.53 8.70
N GLY A 61 16.69 1.66 8.42
CA GLY A 61 16.89 2.45 7.21
C GLY A 61 16.34 1.81 5.94
N TRP A 62 15.48 0.79 6.05
CA TRP A 62 14.89 0.13 4.89
C TRP A 62 13.72 0.91 4.29
N LEU A 63 13.02 1.68 5.13
CA LEU A 63 11.98 2.62 4.73
C LEU A 63 12.17 3.95 5.43
N LYS A 64 11.62 5.00 4.84
CA LYS A 64 11.43 6.29 5.52
C LYS A 64 10.31 6.16 6.54
N GLN A 65 10.40 6.92 7.63
CA GLN A 65 9.35 6.97 8.65
C GLN A 65 8.02 7.43 8.04
N GLU A 66 8.05 8.42 7.17
CA GLU A 66 6.87 8.97 6.49
C GLU A 66 6.17 7.93 5.60
N THR A 67 6.93 7.03 4.97
CA THR A 67 6.36 5.91 4.21
C THR A 67 5.65 4.95 5.15
N VAL A 68 6.28 4.61 6.28
CA VAL A 68 5.69 3.73 7.28
C VAL A 68 4.40 4.33 7.84
N ASP A 69 4.43 5.60 8.22
CA ASP A 69 3.29 6.33 8.83
C ASP A 69 2.13 6.40 7.84
N PHE A 70 2.38 6.73 6.57
CA PHE A 70 1.35 6.72 5.53
C PHE A 70 0.64 5.35 5.44
N PHE A 71 1.39 4.25 5.42
CA PHE A 71 0.80 2.92 5.34
C PHE A 71 0.11 2.47 6.63
N ALA A 72 0.56 2.96 7.79
CA ALA A 72 -0.02 2.63 9.08
C ALA A 72 -1.31 3.41 9.38
N GLU A 73 -1.36 4.68 8.96
CA GLU A 73 -2.39 5.63 9.41
C GLU A 73 -3.35 6.04 8.29
N GLU A 74 -2.85 6.20 7.06
CA GLU A 74 -3.62 6.80 5.97
C GLU A 74 -4.11 5.78 4.94
N TRP A 75 -3.40 4.67 4.76
CA TRP A 75 -3.69 3.71 3.70
C TRP A 75 -5.09 3.12 3.77
N THR A 76 -5.53 2.64 4.95
CA THR A 76 -6.88 2.09 5.15
C THR A 76 -7.96 3.11 4.78
N ARG A 77 -7.77 4.38 5.19
CA ARG A 77 -8.67 5.47 4.86
C ARG A 77 -8.73 5.73 3.34
N CYS A 78 -7.61 5.60 2.64
CA CYS A 78 -7.54 5.72 1.19
C CYS A 78 -8.31 4.59 0.48
N LEU A 79 -8.26 3.36 1.02
CA LEU A 79 -9.00 2.22 0.48
C LEU A 79 -10.51 2.38 0.64
N GLU A 80 -10.97 2.80 1.82
CA GLU A 80 -12.39 2.97 2.13
C GLU A 80 -13.05 4.09 1.33
N GLN A 81 -12.30 5.16 1.05
CA GLN A 81 -12.82 6.34 0.37
C GLN A 81 -12.68 6.27 -1.15
N GLY A 82 -11.95 5.27 -1.66
CA GLY A 82 -11.54 5.20 -3.06
C GLY A 82 -10.56 6.32 -3.47
N ALA A 83 -10.09 6.25 -4.71
CA ALA A 83 -9.17 7.25 -5.26
C ALA A 83 -9.83 8.65 -5.38
N LYS A 84 -9.39 9.58 -4.53
CA LYS A 84 -9.75 11.01 -4.56
C LYS A 84 -8.74 11.86 -5.33
N TYR A 85 -7.50 11.39 -5.43
CA TYR A 85 -6.40 12.11 -6.06
C TYR A 85 -5.79 11.32 -7.22
N PRO A 86 -5.07 11.97 -8.14
CA PRO A 86 -4.21 11.27 -9.09
C PRO A 86 -3.16 10.43 -8.37
N ILE A 87 -2.73 9.32 -8.99
CA ILE A 87 -1.77 8.38 -8.38
C ILE A 87 -0.47 9.05 -7.89
N GLY A 88 0.02 10.08 -8.59
CA GLY A 88 1.22 10.81 -8.19
C GLY A 88 1.12 11.46 -6.81
N GLU A 89 -0.07 11.92 -6.42
CA GLU A 89 -0.28 12.55 -5.11
C GLU A 89 -0.23 11.52 -3.97
N TYR A 90 -0.80 10.33 -4.16
CA TYR A 90 -0.68 9.24 -3.20
C TYR A 90 0.77 8.76 -3.04
N LEU A 91 1.50 8.65 -4.16
CA LEU A 91 2.93 8.31 -4.14
C LEU A 91 3.76 9.39 -3.43
N LYS A 92 3.35 10.66 -3.51
CA LYS A 92 3.96 11.77 -2.77
C LYS A 92 3.69 11.66 -1.27
N GLN A 93 2.44 11.45 -0.89
CA GLN A 93 2.04 11.31 0.52
C GLN A 93 2.73 10.12 1.18
N ALA A 94 2.96 9.04 0.45
CA ALA A 94 3.75 7.90 0.90
C ALA A 94 5.27 8.13 0.93
N ALA A 95 5.75 9.34 0.62
CA ALA A 95 7.16 9.72 0.49
C ALA A 95 7.96 8.87 -0.53
N LEU A 96 7.27 8.21 -1.47
CA LEU A 96 7.84 7.38 -2.53
C LEU A 96 8.26 8.22 -3.74
N LEU A 97 7.61 9.36 -3.96
CA LEU A 97 8.03 10.40 -4.89
C LEU A 97 8.05 11.75 -4.17
N ASN A 98 8.91 12.67 -4.62
CA ASN A 98 8.82 14.07 -4.23
C ASN A 98 8.15 14.88 -5.35
N GLN A 99 7.93 16.17 -5.11
CA GLN A 99 7.32 17.07 -6.09
C GLN A 99 8.12 17.16 -7.39
N GLU A 100 9.45 17.20 -7.31
CA GLU A 100 10.35 17.26 -8.47
C GLU A 100 10.21 16.03 -9.38
N ASN A 101 10.16 14.83 -8.80
CA ASN A 101 9.94 13.59 -9.55
C ASN A 101 8.59 13.61 -10.27
N ILE A 102 7.55 14.12 -9.62
CA ILE A 102 6.20 14.21 -10.22
C ILE A 102 6.21 15.17 -11.40
N GLU A 103 6.80 16.35 -11.24
CA GLU A 103 6.93 17.35 -12.30
C GLU A 103 7.74 16.82 -13.48
N TYR A 104 8.83 16.12 -13.20
CA TYR A 104 9.65 15.45 -14.21
C TYR A 104 8.86 14.40 -15.00
N ILE A 105 8.11 13.52 -14.32
CA ILE A 105 7.27 12.51 -14.97
C ILE A 105 6.19 13.19 -15.84
N LEU A 106 5.52 14.22 -15.33
CA LEU A 106 4.49 14.96 -16.06
C LEU A 106 5.06 15.71 -17.28
N TYR A 107 6.29 16.22 -17.17
CA TYR A 107 7.01 16.82 -18.29
C TYR A 107 7.23 15.82 -19.44
N ILE A 108 7.69 14.60 -19.12
CA ILE A 108 7.86 13.52 -20.10
C ILE A 108 6.50 13.10 -20.70
N GLN A 109 5.48 12.95 -19.85
CA GLN A 109 4.15 12.49 -20.26
C GLN A 109 3.48 13.41 -21.30
N LYS A 110 3.78 14.72 -21.28
CA LYS A 110 3.27 15.66 -22.29
C LYS A 110 3.86 15.44 -23.68
N ARG A 111 5.01 14.77 -23.78
CA ARG A 111 5.77 14.59 -25.03
C ARG A 111 5.69 13.16 -25.59
N LEU A 112 5.36 12.19 -24.74
CA LEU A 112 5.27 10.77 -25.11
C LEU A 112 3.89 10.22 -24.75
N PRO A 113 3.28 9.36 -25.58
CA PRO A 113 2.00 8.72 -25.29
C PRO A 113 2.15 7.58 -24.25
N MET A 114 2.69 7.90 -23.07
CA MET A 114 2.94 6.98 -21.98
C MET A 114 2.15 7.38 -20.72
N LYS A 115 1.75 6.39 -19.92
CA LYS A 115 1.09 6.63 -18.63
C LYS A 115 2.12 6.98 -17.56
N PHE A 116 1.74 7.84 -16.61
CA PHE A 116 2.55 8.28 -15.47
C PHE A 116 3.34 7.14 -14.82
N GLY A 117 2.65 6.06 -14.43
CA GLY A 117 3.27 4.91 -13.78
C GLY A 117 4.31 4.19 -14.64
N LYS A 118 4.11 4.14 -15.97
CA LYS A 118 5.07 3.53 -16.89
C LYS A 118 6.35 4.37 -16.98
N ILE A 119 6.22 5.69 -17.01
CA ILE A 119 7.37 6.60 -17.00
C ILE A 119 8.13 6.46 -15.67
N ALA A 120 7.44 6.49 -14.53
CA ALA A 120 8.07 6.36 -13.21
C ALA A 120 8.89 5.05 -13.07
N VAL A 121 8.42 3.95 -13.66
CA VAL A 121 9.14 2.67 -13.68
C VAL A 121 10.34 2.70 -14.63
N ASN A 122 10.17 3.25 -15.83
CA ASN A 122 11.24 3.34 -16.83
C ASN A 122 12.40 4.22 -16.34
N GLU A 123 12.10 5.32 -15.63
CA GLU A 123 13.09 6.23 -15.05
C GLU A 123 13.73 5.69 -13.76
N GLY A 124 13.37 4.47 -13.32
CA GLY A 124 13.90 3.86 -12.11
C GLY A 124 13.44 4.50 -10.79
N LEU A 125 12.51 5.46 -10.85
CA LEU A 125 11.98 6.16 -9.68
C LEU A 125 11.10 5.25 -8.81
N LEU A 126 10.40 4.29 -9.43
CA LEU A 126 9.54 3.34 -8.74
C LEU A 126 9.69 1.93 -9.29
N LYS A 127 9.46 0.92 -8.45
CA LYS A 127 9.30 -0.46 -8.90
C LYS A 127 7.94 -0.64 -9.55
N LYS A 128 7.86 -1.47 -10.60
CA LYS A 128 6.58 -1.86 -11.24
C LYS A 128 5.57 -2.40 -10.22
N ARG A 129 6.02 -3.23 -9.28
CA ARG A 129 5.18 -3.80 -8.22
C ARG A 129 4.51 -2.72 -7.38
N THR A 130 5.24 -1.66 -7.02
CA THR A 130 4.71 -0.55 -6.24
C THR A 130 3.65 0.22 -7.00
N VAL A 131 3.91 0.57 -8.27
CA VAL A 131 2.91 1.25 -9.11
C VAL A 131 1.64 0.41 -9.26
N ASN A 132 1.79 -0.88 -9.56
CA ASN A 132 0.67 -1.79 -9.73
C ASN A 132 -0.15 -1.90 -8.44
N PHE A 133 0.50 -2.03 -7.28
CA PHE A 133 -0.16 -2.11 -6.00
C PHE A 133 -1.09 -0.91 -5.74
N PHE A 134 -0.62 0.32 -5.99
CA PHE A 134 -1.47 1.51 -5.83
C PHE A 134 -2.63 1.52 -6.84
N LEU A 135 -2.38 1.13 -8.10
CA LEU A 135 -3.43 1.08 -9.12
C LEU A 135 -4.53 0.07 -8.80
N GLU A 136 -4.14 -1.14 -8.42
CA GLU A 136 -5.04 -2.25 -8.12
C GLU A 136 -5.90 -1.93 -6.89
N ASN A 137 -5.32 -1.33 -5.85
CA ASN A 137 -6.04 -1.11 -4.60
C ASN A 137 -6.87 0.19 -4.56
N LEU A 138 -6.42 1.26 -5.23
CA LEU A 138 -7.11 2.57 -5.18
C LEU A 138 -8.01 2.84 -6.39
N PHE A 139 -7.64 2.33 -7.57
CA PHE A 139 -8.30 2.68 -8.83
C PHE A 139 -9.03 1.51 -9.48
N CYS A 140 -8.75 0.27 -9.07
CA CYS A 140 -9.37 -0.95 -9.58
C CYS A 140 -10.22 -1.63 -8.52
N GLN A 141 -11.23 -0.93 -8.00
CA GLN A 141 -12.25 -1.59 -7.19
C GLN A 141 -13.39 -2.09 -8.11
N PRO A 142 -13.74 -3.39 -8.09
CA PRO A 142 -15.03 -3.80 -8.64
C PRO A 142 -16.10 -3.08 -7.83
N SER A 143 -16.96 -2.31 -8.50
CA SER A 143 -18.16 -1.75 -7.89
C SER A 143 -18.91 -2.88 -7.18
N ILE A 144 -18.98 -2.81 -5.85
CA ILE A 144 -19.71 -3.78 -5.00
C ILE A 144 -21.24 -3.75 -5.28
N ASP A 145 -21.71 -2.92 -6.22
CA ASP A 145 -23.12 -2.81 -6.58
C ASP A 145 -23.66 -3.92 -7.50
N ILE A 146 -22.85 -4.86 -8.01
CA ILE A 146 -23.34 -5.90 -8.94
C ILE A 146 -23.81 -7.18 -8.24
N ILE A 147 -23.48 -7.42 -6.96
CA ILE A 147 -23.78 -8.70 -6.28
C ILE A 147 -25.16 -8.71 -5.60
N PHE A 148 -25.88 -7.58 -5.54
CA PHE A 148 -27.20 -7.50 -4.87
C PHE A 148 -28.38 -7.16 -5.79
N LEU A 149 -28.25 -7.32 -7.11
CA LEU A 149 -29.35 -7.13 -8.07
C LEU A 149 -29.66 -8.42 -8.85
N THR A 150 -30.23 -9.42 -8.18
CA THR A 150 -31.12 -10.44 -8.76
C THR A 150 -32.18 -10.83 -7.75
#